data_AF-A0A6L9EZM7-F1
#
_entry.id   AF-A0A6L9EZM7-F1
#
_cell.length_a   1.000
_cell.length_b   1.000
_cell.length_c   1.000
_cell.angle_alpha   90.00
_cell.angle_beta   90.00
_cell.angle_gamma   90.00
#
_symmetry.space_group_name_H-M   'P 1'
#
loop_
_entity.id
_entity.type
_entity.pdbx_description
1 polymer ?
#
loop_
_entity_poly.entity_id
_entity_poly.type
_entity_poly.pdbx_seq_one_letter_code
_entity_poly.pdbx_strand_id
1 'polypeptide(L)'
;MNFTEEYALQIGKKVLKDTELWDTDVGAPSVRFDDGKYLHIGENTWLVSFPYGAEDFGRDDNGKSRASMHVTIFDDDGIATSVSYRNGNVRLDYDKENDKYSIKEQRP
;
A
#
# COMPACT_ATOMS: atom_id res chain seq x y z
N MET A 1 -3.09 -18.26 -6.35
CA MET A 1 -3.61 -16.90 -6.51
C MET A 1 -5.01 -16.90 -5.97
N ASN A 2 -5.18 -16.40 -4.75
CA ASN A 2 -6.45 -16.49 -4.03
C ASN A 2 -7.22 -15.16 -4.05
N PHE A 3 -6.53 -14.02 -4.22
CA PHE A 3 -7.15 -12.70 -4.28
C PHE A 3 -7.01 -12.04 -5.66
N THR A 4 -7.82 -11.02 -5.91
CA THR A 4 -7.84 -10.27 -7.19
C THR A 4 -7.21 -8.89 -7.06
N GLU A 5 -6.97 -8.25 -8.20
CA GLU A 5 -6.50 -6.86 -8.27
C GLU A 5 -7.47 -5.90 -7.56
N GLU A 6 -8.79 -6.08 -7.78
CA GLU A 6 -9.83 -5.27 -7.15
C GLU A 6 -9.84 -5.45 -5.64
N TYR A 7 -9.66 -6.68 -5.16
CA TYR A 7 -9.57 -6.96 -3.72
C TYR A 7 -8.37 -6.22 -3.10
N ALA A 8 -7.19 -6.38 -3.70
CA ALA A 8 -5.98 -5.70 -3.24
C ALA A 8 -6.18 -4.17 -3.20
N LEU A 9 -6.80 -3.60 -4.24
CA LEU A 9 -7.11 -2.18 -4.29
C LEU A 9 -8.03 -1.72 -3.14
N GLN A 10 -9.04 -2.51 -2.79
CA GLN A 10 -9.93 -2.18 -1.66
C GLN A 10 -9.18 -2.22 -0.33
N ILE A 11 -8.36 -3.25 -0.12
CA ILE A 11 -7.53 -3.37 1.09
C ILE A 11 -6.55 -2.20 1.18
N GLY A 12 -5.85 -1.85 0.10
CA GLY A 12 -4.94 -0.70 0.09
C GLY A 12 -5.62 0.61 0.46
N LYS A 13 -6.83 0.87 -0.07
CA LYS A 13 -7.62 2.05 0.29
C LYS A 13 -8.08 2.02 1.75
N LYS A 14 -8.49 0.85 2.24
CA LYS A 14 -8.89 0.65 3.62
C LYS A 14 -7.74 0.93 4.58
N VAL A 15 -6.55 0.38 4.33
CA VAL A 15 -5.35 0.60 5.13
C VAL A 15 -5.06 2.08 5.31
N LEU A 16 -4.97 2.82 4.21
CA LEU A 16 -4.64 4.25 4.27
C LEU A 16 -5.70 5.06 5.02
N LYS A 17 -6.99 4.71 4.90
CA LYS A 17 -8.08 5.37 5.65
C LYS A 17 -8.05 5.02 7.14
N ASP A 18 -7.89 3.75 7.47
CA ASP A 18 -7.87 3.25 8.86
C ASP A 18 -6.65 3.76 9.64
N THR A 19 -5.54 4.04 8.95
CA THR A 19 -4.27 4.52 9.52
C THR A 19 -4.05 6.03 9.39
N GLU A 20 -5.06 6.77 8.90
CA GLU A 20 -4.98 8.24 8.68
C GLU A 20 -3.85 8.68 7.73
N LEU A 21 -3.31 7.76 6.92
CA LEU A 21 -2.33 8.04 5.87
C LEU A 21 -2.99 8.51 4.56
N TRP A 22 -4.32 8.48 4.50
CA TRP A 22 -5.07 8.99 3.35
C TRP A 22 -5.18 10.52 3.40
N ASP A 23 -4.42 11.21 2.55
CA ASP A 23 -4.53 12.66 2.34
C ASP A 23 -5.34 12.99 1.06
N THR A 24 -5.80 14.24 0.98
CA THR A 24 -6.53 14.84 -0.15
C THR A 24 -5.72 14.89 -1.45
N ASP A 25 -4.40 14.79 -1.39
CA ASP A 25 -3.50 14.85 -2.54
C ASP A 25 -3.15 13.47 -3.12
N VAL A 26 -3.72 12.39 -2.56
CA VAL A 26 -3.52 11.02 -3.05
C VAL A 26 -4.14 10.87 -4.45
N GLY A 27 -3.29 10.58 -5.42
CA GLY A 27 -3.64 10.37 -6.82
C GLY A 27 -4.26 9.00 -7.11
N ALA A 28 -4.54 8.76 -8.39
CA ALA A 28 -5.12 7.49 -8.85
C ALA A 28 -4.17 6.31 -8.55
N PRO A 29 -4.63 5.30 -7.79
CA PRO A 29 -3.80 4.17 -7.41
C PRO A 29 -3.55 3.21 -8.57
N SER A 30 -2.51 2.40 -8.44
CA SER A 30 -2.22 1.27 -9.33
C SER A 30 -1.88 0.03 -8.52
N VAL A 31 -2.22 -1.16 -9.04
CA VAL A 31 -1.96 -2.44 -8.38
C VAL A 31 -1.00 -3.25 -9.23
N ARG A 32 -0.09 -3.98 -8.57
CA ARG A 32 0.81 -4.93 -9.22
C ARG A 32 0.91 -6.21 -8.39
N PHE A 33 0.89 -7.35 -9.06
CA PHE A 33 1.20 -8.63 -8.45
C PHE A 33 2.71 -8.93 -8.56
N ASP A 34 3.28 -9.46 -7.49
CA ASP A 34 4.63 -10.03 -7.44
C ASP A 34 4.52 -11.50 -7.02
N ASP A 35 5.01 -12.41 -7.86
CA ASP A 35 4.99 -13.86 -7.64
C ASP A 35 6.18 -14.33 -6.78
N GLY A 36 6.54 -13.51 -5.79
CA GLY A 36 7.64 -13.76 -4.86
C GLY A 36 9.03 -13.68 -5.48
N LYS A 37 9.20 -12.84 -6.51
CA LYS A 37 10.49 -12.67 -7.21
C LYS A 37 11.25 -11.42 -6.80
N TYR A 38 10.56 -10.37 -6.39
CA TYR A 38 11.20 -9.07 -6.21
C TYR A 38 10.95 -8.44 -4.84
N LEU A 39 9.72 -8.49 -4.33
CA LEU A 39 9.35 -7.81 -3.08
C LEU A 39 9.59 -8.70 -1.87
N HIS A 40 9.03 -9.92 -1.92
CA HIS A 40 9.13 -10.91 -0.84
C HIS A 40 9.50 -12.26 -1.45
N ILE A 41 10.79 -12.61 -1.40
CA ILE A 41 11.28 -13.82 -2.07
C ILE A 41 10.57 -15.06 -1.53
N GLY A 42 9.87 -15.77 -2.42
CA GLY A 42 9.11 -16.97 -2.08
C GLY A 42 7.68 -16.73 -1.58
N GLU A 43 7.22 -15.48 -1.52
CA GLU A 43 5.86 -15.14 -1.08
C GLU A 43 5.13 -14.31 -2.14
N ASN A 44 3.92 -14.73 -2.49
CA ASN A 44 3.08 -13.99 -3.43
C ASN A 44 2.54 -12.73 -2.76
N THR A 45 2.72 -11.57 -3.39
CA THR A 45 2.28 -10.30 -2.83
C THR A 45 1.60 -9.42 -3.86
N TRP A 46 0.67 -8.61 -3.36
CA TRP A 46 0.10 -7.48 -4.07
C TRP A 46 0.72 -6.19 -3.55
N LEU A 47 1.16 -5.34 -4.47
CA LEU A 47 1.66 -4.00 -4.19
C LEU A 47 0.66 -2.98 -4.72
N VAL A 48 0.01 -2.25 -3.82
CA VAL A 48 -0.90 -1.16 -4.17
C VAL A 48 -0.17 0.16 -3.99
N SER A 49 0.01 0.89 -5.08
CA SER A 49 0.75 2.15 -5.11
C SER A 49 -0.22 3.33 -5.19
N PHE A 50 -0.06 4.28 -4.29
CA PHE A 50 -0.84 5.50 -4.16
C PHE A 50 0.08 6.71 -4.38
N PRO A 51 0.06 7.33 -5.57
CA PRO A 51 0.83 8.55 -5.81
C PRO A 51 0.42 9.66 -4.83
N TYR A 52 1.37 10.43 -4.30
CA TYR A 52 1.08 11.51 -3.34
C TYR A 52 2.13 12.64 -3.43
N GLY A 53 1.84 13.83 -2.92
CA GLY A 53 2.82 14.93 -2.81
C GLY A 53 3.36 15.41 -4.15
N ALA A 54 2.53 15.45 -5.20
CA ALA A 54 2.96 15.84 -6.54
C ALA A 54 3.57 17.25 -6.60
N GLU A 55 3.12 18.15 -5.72
CA GLU A 55 3.66 19.51 -5.59
C GLU A 55 5.07 19.52 -4.99
N ASP A 56 5.38 18.59 -4.07
CA ASP A 56 6.68 18.50 -3.40
C ASP A 56 7.69 17.66 -4.17
N PHE A 57 7.24 16.59 -4.83
CA PHE A 57 8.10 15.60 -5.48
C PHE A 57 8.12 15.70 -7.01
N GLY A 58 7.27 16.56 -7.57
CA GLY A 58 7.07 16.71 -9.00
C GLY A 58 6.27 15.57 -9.62
N ARG A 59 6.03 15.71 -10.93
CA ARG A 59 5.24 14.76 -11.73
C ARG A 59 6.12 14.00 -12.74
N ASP A 60 5.76 12.76 -13.03
CA ASP A 60 6.31 11.99 -14.14
C ASP A 60 5.74 12.47 -15.49
N ASP A 61 6.19 11.87 -16.58
CA ASP A 61 5.75 12.22 -17.94
C ASP A 61 4.26 11.90 -18.19
N ASN A 62 3.62 11.13 -17.30
CA ASN A 62 2.19 10.82 -17.31
C ASN A 62 1.38 11.70 -16.35
N GLY A 63 2.00 12.73 -15.74
CA GLY A 63 1.35 13.64 -14.80
C GLY A 63 1.09 13.07 -13.40
N LYS A 64 1.60 11.87 -13.09
CA LYS A 64 1.49 11.23 -11.77
C LYS A 64 2.59 11.73 -10.85
N SER A 65 2.36 11.75 -9.54
CA SER A 65 3.44 12.08 -8.59
C SER A 65 4.60 11.10 -8.74
N ARG A 66 5.83 11.62 -8.64
CA ARG A 66 7.06 10.82 -8.58
C ARG A 66 7.26 10.10 -7.25
N ALA A 67 6.44 10.41 -6.24
CA ALA A 67 6.40 9.70 -4.97
C ALA A 67 5.11 8.88 -4.86
N SER A 68 5.20 7.70 -4.23
CA SER A 68 4.05 6.84 -3.96
C SER A 68 4.17 6.23 -2.56
N MET A 69 3.02 6.07 -1.90
CA MET A 69 2.87 5.16 -0.77
C MET A 69 2.54 3.78 -1.33
N HIS A 70 3.19 2.75 -0.84
CA HIS A 70 3.02 1.39 -1.30
C HIS A 70 2.49 0.53 -0.14
N VAL A 71 1.30 -0.02 -0.32
CA VAL A 71 0.72 -1.00 0.61
C VAL A 71 1.06 -2.40 0.10
N THR A 72 1.73 -3.19 0.93
CA THR A 72 2.06 -4.59 0.64
C THR A 72 1.04 -5.52 1.29
N ILE A 73 0.45 -6.41 0.50
CA ILE A 73 -0.58 -7.36 0.90
C ILE A 73 -0.11 -8.76 0.52
N PHE A 74 -0.14 -9.72 1.45
CA PHE A 74 0.16 -11.11 1.11
C PHE A 74 -1.04 -11.78 0.43
N ASP A 75 -0.79 -12.52 -0.65
CA ASP A 75 -1.85 -13.25 -1.38
C ASP A 75 -2.34 -14.49 -0.62
N ASP A 76 -1.62 -14.94 0.40
CA ASP A 76 -2.00 -16.12 1.18
C ASP A 76 -3.19 -15.86 2.09
N ASP A 77 -3.24 -14.68 2.72
CA ASP A 77 -4.28 -14.30 3.69
C ASP A 77 -5.05 -13.03 3.34
N GLY A 78 -4.60 -12.28 2.33
CA GLY A 78 -5.23 -11.04 1.89
C GLY A 78 -5.01 -9.87 2.84
N ILE A 79 -4.05 -9.99 3.77
CA ILE A 79 -3.81 -9.01 4.83
C ILE A 79 -2.65 -8.09 4.44
N ALA A 80 -2.85 -6.79 4.62
CA ALA A 80 -1.78 -5.81 4.46
C ALA A 80 -0.85 -5.82 5.68
N THR A 81 0.46 -5.81 5.43
CA THR A 81 1.47 -5.91 6.50
C THR A 81 2.29 -4.64 6.68
N SER A 82 2.38 -3.82 5.63
CA SER A 82 3.11 -2.57 5.71
C SER A 82 2.64 -1.53 4.69
N VAL A 83 2.94 -0.27 5.02
CA VAL A 83 2.95 0.86 4.08
C VAL A 83 4.38 1.37 3.99
N SER A 84 4.97 1.41 2.80
CA SER A 84 6.27 2.03 2.56
C SER A 84 6.10 3.30 1.73
N TYR A 85 6.89 4.32 2.03
CA TYR A 85 6.90 5.57 1.29
C TYR A 85 8.32 6.14 1.29
N ARG A 86 8.52 7.24 0.57
CA ARG A 86 9.86 7.74 0.21
C ARG A 86 10.84 7.86 1.40
N ASN A 87 10.33 8.27 2.56
CA ASN A 87 11.11 8.51 3.78
C ASN A 87 10.49 7.79 4.99
N GLY A 88 10.03 6.55 4.80
CA GLY A 88 9.59 5.77 5.94
C GLY A 88 8.85 4.49 5.61
N ASN A 89 8.67 3.71 6.66
CA ASN A 89 7.93 2.47 6.62
C ASN A 89 7.07 2.35 7.87
N VAL A 90 5.81 1.97 7.65
CA VAL A 90 4.81 1.71 8.66
C VAL A 90 4.52 0.22 8.63
N ARG A 91 4.69 -0.45 9.76
CA ARG A 91 4.18 -1.80 9.97
C ARG A 91 2.76 -1.73 10.51
N LEU A 92 1.93 -2.61 10.00
CA LEU A 92 0.51 -2.65 10.31
C LEU A 92 0.21 -3.76 11.33
N ASP A 93 -0.82 -3.53 12.12
CA ASP A 93 -1.57 -4.57 12.81
C ASP A 93 -2.98 -4.63 12.22
N TYR A 94 -3.58 -5.82 12.19
CA TYR A 94 -4.94 -6.02 11.67
C TYR A 94 -5.81 -6.70 12.72
N ASP A 95 -6.79 -5.93 13.21
CA ASP A 95 -7.82 -6.42 14.11
C ASP A 95 -8.92 -7.11 13.28
N LYS A 96 -8.92 -8.45 13.32
CA LYS A 96 -9.89 -9.29 12.62
C LYS A 96 -11.30 -9.18 13.20
N GLU A 97 -11.45 -8.84 14.47
CA GLU A 97 -12.77 -8.75 15.12
C GLU A 97 -13.49 -7.47 14.69
N ASN A 98 -12.75 -6.37 14.61
CA ASN A 98 -13.30 -5.06 14.22
C ASN A 98 -13.08 -4.72 12.73
N ASP A 99 -12.49 -5.63 11.96
CA ASP A 99 -12.05 -5.42 10.57
C ASP A 99 -11.34 -4.06 10.43
N LYS A 100 -10.24 -3.86 11.15
CA LYS A 100 -9.58 -2.55 11.20
C LYS A 100 -8.06 -2.65 11.21
N TYR A 101 -7.41 -1.83 10.40
CA TYR A 101 -5.95 -1.66 10.42
C TYR A 101 -5.51 -0.59 11.42
N SER A 102 -4.35 -0.79 12.04
CA SER A 102 -3.71 0.21 12.89
C SER A 102 -2.20 0.23 12.70
N ILE A 103 -1.56 1.34 13.07
CA ILE A 103 -0.11 1.47 13.03
C ILE A 103 0.49 0.71 14.22
N LYS A 104 1.27 -0.33 13.92
CA LYS A 104 2.02 -1.07 14.93
C LYS A 104 3.35 -0.42 15.26
N GLU A 105 4.06 -0.01 14.21
CA GLU A 105 5.39 0.59 14.31
C GLU A 105 5.59 1.52 13.11
N GLN A 106 6.17 2.70 13.32
CA GLN A 106 6.53 3.64 12.25
C GLN A 106 8.00 3.97 12.35
N ARG A 107 8.72 3.82 11.23
CA ARG A 107 10.15 4.13 11.09
C ARG A 107 10.34 5.20 10.02
N PRO A 108 11.21 6.20 10.27
CA PRO A 108 11.69 7.12 9.23
C PRO A 108 12.50 6.40 8.14
#